data_AF-A0A349JZE9-F1
#
_entry.id   AF-A0A349JZE9-F1
#
_cell.length_a   1.000
_cell.length_b   1.000
_cell.length_c   1.000
_cell.angle_alpha   90.00
_cell.angle_beta   90.00
_cell.angle_gamma   90.00
#
_symmetry.space_group_name_H-M   'P 1'
#
loop_
_entity.id
_entity.type
_entity.pdbx_description
1 polymer ?
#
loop_
_entity_poly.entity_id
_entity_poly.type
_entity_poly.pdbx_seq_one_letter_code
_entity_poly.pdbx_strand_id
1 'polypeptide(L)'
;QEDDLPVDQHMLLACIAPRPVYVHSSVKDTWADPRGEYLSAYHAGEVYRLLGQKTLLMEEGSPPVGKAFIESQVGYHLRDGGHSIEKYDWERFLEFADFHLKPKDP
;
A
#
# COMPACT_ATOMS: atom_id res chain seq x y z
N GLN A 1 18.39 -11.15 -16.06
CA GLN A 1 17.25 -10.31 -16.46
C GLN A 1 16.26 -10.28 -15.30
N GLU A 2 15.26 -9.40 -15.31
CA GLU A 2 14.29 -9.26 -14.21
C GLU A 2 13.54 -10.57 -13.94
N ASP A 3 13.28 -11.36 -14.98
CA ASP A 3 12.66 -12.71 -14.92
C ASP A 3 13.56 -13.80 -14.30
N ASP A 4 14.86 -13.54 -14.13
CA ASP A 4 15.77 -14.44 -13.41
C ASP A 4 15.75 -14.20 -11.88
N LEU A 5 15.10 -13.13 -11.40
CA LEU A 5 15.06 -12.83 -9.97
C LEU A 5 14.21 -13.90 -9.24
N PRO A 6 14.76 -14.55 -8.20
CA PRO A 6 14.03 -15.60 -7.46
C PRO A 6 12.95 -15.03 -6.52
N VAL A 7 12.87 -13.70 -6.42
CA VAL A 7 11.96 -12.93 -5.58
C VAL A 7 11.62 -11.62 -6.27
N ASP A 8 10.53 -10.98 -5.84
CA ASP A 8 10.17 -9.63 -6.25
C ASP A 8 9.55 -8.86 -5.06
N GLN A 9 9.30 -7.56 -5.22
CA GLN A 9 9.05 -6.62 -4.12
C GLN A 9 7.74 -6.87 -3.35
N HIS A 10 6.76 -7.53 -3.97
CA HIS A 10 5.56 -8.01 -3.27
C HIS A 10 5.91 -8.99 -2.12
N MET A 11 6.98 -9.78 -2.26
CA MET A 11 7.47 -10.69 -1.20
C MET A 11 8.09 -9.91 -0.05
N LEU A 12 8.78 -8.80 -0.33
CA LEU A 12 9.30 -7.91 0.71
C LEU A 12 8.16 -7.32 1.56
N LEU A 13 7.09 -6.84 0.92
CA LEU A 13 5.91 -6.34 1.62
C LEU A 13 5.23 -7.45 2.42
N ALA A 14 5.16 -8.68 1.88
CA ALA A 14 4.60 -9.83 2.59
C ALA A 14 5.35 -10.17 3.89
N CYS A 15 6.68 -9.97 3.95
CA CYS A 15 7.48 -10.16 5.16
C CYS A 15 7.13 -9.21 6.32
N ILE A 16 6.35 -8.15 6.07
CA ILE A 16 5.88 -7.23 7.11
C ILE A 16 4.66 -7.81 7.85
N ALA A 17 3.93 -8.73 7.23
CA ALA A 17 2.71 -9.31 7.79
C ALA A 17 2.96 -9.99 9.16
N PRO A 18 2.00 -9.90 10.12
CA PRO A 18 0.68 -9.28 10.00
C PRO A 18 0.68 -7.77 10.33
N ARG A 19 1.83 -7.13 10.53
CA ARG A 19 1.89 -5.70 10.90
C ARG A 19 1.36 -4.81 9.76
N PRO A 20 0.71 -3.69 10.06
CA PRO A 20 0.17 -2.82 9.03
C PRO A 20 1.28 -2.21 8.18
N VAL A 21 1.05 -2.12 6.87
CA VAL A 21 1.97 -1.48 5.91
C VAL A 21 1.18 -0.57 4.98
N TYR A 22 1.78 0.55 4.60
CA TYR A 22 1.15 1.56 3.76
C TYR A 22 2.09 1.94 2.61
N VAL A 23 1.60 1.84 1.38
CA VAL A 23 2.32 2.22 0.15
C VAL A 23 1.68 3.46 -0.44
N HIS A 24 2.47 4.38 -1.02
CA HIS A 24 1.93 5.58 -1.65
C HIS A 24 2.60 5.83 -2.99
N SER A 25 1.85 6.39 -3.93
CA SER A 25 2.36 6.72 -5.25
C SER A 25 1.74 8.02 -5.77
N SER A 26 2.32 8.58 -6.82
CA SER A 26 1.77 9.76 -7.52
C SER A 26 1.68 9.54 -9.03
N VAL A 27 0.67 10.13 -9.68
CA VAL A 27 0.33 9.87 -11.10
C VAL A 27 1.47 10.19 -12.06
N LYS A 28 2.22 11.27 -11.83
CA LYS A 28 3.30 11.74 -12.73
C LYS A 28 4.68 11.20 -12.35
N ASP A 29 4.78 10.41 -11.28
CA ASP A 29 6.03 9.73 -10.89
C ASP A 29 6.18 8.41 -11.64
N THR A 30 6.19 8.48 -12.97
CA THR A 30 6.19 7.28 -13.83
C THR A 30 7.49 6.48 -13.72
N TRP A 31 8.55 7.07 -13.17
CA TRP A 31 9.82 6.38 -12.95
C TRP A 31 9.76 5.40 -11.77
N ALA A 32 8.95 5.70 -10.74
CA ALA A 32 8.73 4.82 -9.60
C ALA A 32 7.77 3.65 -9.90
N ASP A 33 7.15 3.64 -11.08
CA ASP A 33 6.11 2.69 -11.48
C ASP A 33 4.96 2.55 -10.45
N PRO A 34 4.06 3.55 -10.35
CA PRO A 34 2.90 3.51 -9.47
C PRO A 34 2.01 2.26 -9.67
N ARG A 35 2.03 1.68 -10.87
CA ARG A 35 1.29 0.46 -11.19
C ARG A 35 1.96 -0.75 -10.53
N GLY A 36 3.28 -0.88 -10.64
CA GLY A 36 4.08 -1.92 -10.00
C GLY A 36 4.06 -1.83 -8.48
N GLU A 37 4.09 -0.62 -7.91
CA GLU A 37 3.93 -0.40 -6.47
C GLU A 37 2.55 -0.90 -5.97
N TYR A 38 1.48 -0.56 -6.69
CA TYR A 38 0.14 -1.06 -6.38
C TYR A 38 0.05 -2.59 -6.48
N LEU A 39 0.58 -3.18 -7.56
CA LEU A 39 0.61 -4.65 -7.72
C LEU A 39 1.39 -5.32 -6.60
N SER A 40 2.50 -4.72 -6.19
CA SER A 40 3.30 -5.23 -5.09
C SER A 40 2.49 -5.30 -3.80
N ALA A 41 1.76 -4.24 -3.48
CA ALA A 41 0.87 -4.19 -2.32
C ALA A 41 -0.33 -5.17 -2.46
N TYR A 42 -0.91 -5.28 -3.66
CA TYR A 42 -2.00 -6.20 -3.96
C TYR A 42 -1.60 -7.67 -3.72
N HIS A 43 -0.48 -8.12 -4.31
CA HIS A 43 0.01 -9.50 -4.19
C HIS A 43 0.50 -9.81 -2.76
N ALA A 44 1.13 -8.85 -2.07
CA ALA A 44 1.45 -8.99 -0.65
C ALA A 44 0.20 -9.30 0.19
N GLY A 45 -0.96 -8.77 -0.23
CA GLY A 45 -2.26 -9.04 0.37
C GLY A 45 -2.61 -10.52 0.55
N GLU A 46 -2.05 -11.43 -0.26
CA GLU A 46 -2.26 -12.88 -0.11
C GLU A 46 -1.73 -13.41 1.23
N VAL A 47 -0.52 -13.02 1.62
CA VAL A 47 0.07 -13.45 2.90
C VAL A 47 -0.65 -12.79 4.08
N TYR A 48 -1.09 -11.55 3.92
CA TYR A 48 -1.93 -10.89 4.92
C TYR A 48 -3.26 -11.65 5.14
N ARG A 49 -3.95 -12.03 4.06
CA ARG A 49 -5.18 -12.84 4.13
C ARG A 49 -4.93 -14.22 4.74
N LEU A 50 -3.81 -14.87 4.39
CA LEU A 50 -3.39 -16.14 4.98
C LEU A 50 -3.24 -16.04 6.50
N LEU A 51 -2.71 -14.92 6.99
CA LEU A 51 -2.54 -14.64 8.42
C LEU A 51 -3.79 -14.02 9.09
N GLY A 52 -4.96 -14.12 8.45
CA GLY A 52 -6.24 -13.67 9.00
C GLY A 52 -6.46 -12.16 8.98
N GLN A 53 -5.64 -11.40 8.27
CA GLN A 53 -5.78 -9.95 8.16
C GLN A 53 -6.67 -9.56 6.97
N LYS A 54 -7.42 -8.48 7.12
CA LYS A 54 -8.24 -7.91 6.06
C LYS A 54 -7.41 -6.94 5.21
N THR A 55 -7.40 -7.13 3.89
CA THR A 55 -6.92 -6.14 2.93
C THR A 55 -8.09 -5.65 2.07
N LEU A 56 -8.09 -4.37 1.74
CA LEU A 56 -9.06 -3.74 0.82
C LEU A 56 -8.54 -3.68 -0.63
N LEU A 57 -7.29 -4.09 -0.87
CA LEU A 57 -6.71 -4.19 -2.21
C LEU A 57 -7.14 -5.54 -2.81
N MET A 58 -8.34 -5.56 -3.39
CA MET A 58 -9.01 -6.79 -3.84
C MET A 58 -8.96 -7.02 -5.36
N GLU A 59 -8.63 -5.99 -6.12
CA GLU A 59 -8.57 -6.03 -7.58
C GLU A 59 -7.19 -5.60 -8.06
N GLU A 60 -6.72 -6.16 -9.17
CA GLU A 60 -5.46 -5.76 -9.78
C GLU A 60 -5.49 -4.35 -10.35
N GLY A 61 -6.66 -3.75 -10.61
CA GLY A 61 -6.76 -2.39 -11.12
C GLY A 61 -6.31 -1.34 -10.09
N SER A 62 -5.45 -0.41 -10.50
CA SER A 62 -5.05 0.72 -9.63
C SER A 62 -6.28 1.50 -9.17
N PRO A 63 -6.28 2.03 -7.93
CA PRO A 63 -7.42 2.77 -7.43
C PRO A 63 -7.60 4.10 -8.17
N PRO A 64 -8.81 4.67 -8.10
CA PRO A 64 -9.04 6.05 -8.50
C PRO A 64 -8.08 7.00 -7.78
N VAL A 65 -7.56 7.98 -8.52
CA VAL A 65 -6.73 9.05 -7.96
C VAL A 65 -7.48 9.76 -6.82
N GLY A 66 -6.80 10.00 -5.71
CA GLY A 66 -7.37 10.63 -4.51
C GLY A 66 -8.15 9.68 -3.60
N LYS A 67 -8.31 8.40 -3.95
CA LYS A 67 -8.87 7.38 -3.04
C LYS A 67 -7.75 6.70 -2.25
N ALA A 68 -7.89 6.69 -0.93
CA ALA A 68 -6.99 6.01 -0.01
C ALA A 68 -7.67 4.80 0.65
N PHE A 69 -6.97 3.67 0.75
CA PHE A 69 -7.41 2.50 1.50
C PHE A 69 -6.82 2.52 2.91
N ILE A 70 -7.52 3.21 3.82
CA ILE A 70 -7.08 3.41 5.21
C ILE A 70 -7.45 2.23 6.12
N GLU A 71 -8.70 1.75 6.05
CA GLU A 71 -9.24 0.67 6.89
C GLU A 71 -8.84 -0.74 6.38
N SER A 72 -7.55 -0.94 6.15
CA SER A 72 -6.95 -2.11 5.53
C SER A 72 -5.63 -2.44 6.22
N GLN A 73 -5.24 -3.71 6.32
CA GLN A 73 -3.92 -4.08 6.85
C GLN A 73 -2.79 -3.74 5.88
N VAL A 74 -3.07 -3.78 4.57
CA VAL A 74 -2.22 -3.24 3.51
C VAL A 74 -2.93 -2.03 2.94
N GLY A 75 -2.47 -0.83 3.27
CA GLY A 75 -3.02 0.40 2.75
C GLY A 75 -2.30 0.89 1.51
N TYR A 76 -3.01 1.64 0.68
CA TYR A 76 -2.47 2.27 -0.51
C TYR A 76 -3.23 3.55 -0.84
N HIS A 77 -2.56 4.55 -1.42
CA HIS A 77 -3.22 5.60 -2.20
C HIS A 77 -2.40 6.01 -3.43
N LEU A 78 -3.12 6.55 -4.42
CA LEU A 78 -2.54 7.21 -5.59
C LEU A 78 -2.99 8.67 -5.59
N ARG A 79 -2.06 9.62 -5.50
CA ARG A 79 -2.34 11.06 -5.55
C ARG A 79 -2.04 11.63 -6.94
N ASP A 80 -2.73 12.70 -7.35
CA ASP A 80 -2.28 13.51 -8.49
C ASP A 80 -0.97 14.25 -8.15
N GLY A 81 -0.20 14.66 -9.16
CA GLY A 81 1.12 15.28 -8.98
C GLY A 81 2.27 14.34 -9.30
N GLY A 82 3.50 14.74 -8.96
CA GLY A 82 4.73 14.00 -9.27
C GLY A 82 5.53 13.63 -8.02
N HIS A 83 6.78 13.21 -8.25
CA HIS A 83 7.67 12.67 -7.22
C HIS A 83 7.90 13.65 -6.07
N SER A 84 7.20 13.41 -4.95
CA SER A 84 7.33 14.14 -3.69
C SER A 84 6.44 13.48 -2.62
N ILE A 85 6.67 13.84 -1.36
CA ILE A 85 5.70 13.62 -0.27
C ILE A 85 5.06 14.97 0.04
N GLU A 86 3.76 15.06 -0.17
CA GLU A 86 2.97 16.28 0.03
C GLU A 86 2.11 16.22 1.29
N LYS A 87 1.47 17.34 1.63
CA LYS A 87 0.57 17.44 2.79
C LYS A 87 -0.52 16.37 2.76
N TYR A 88 -1.12 16.13 1.59
CA TYR A 88 -2.13 15.08 1.43
C TYR A 88 -1.60 13.70 1.84
N ASP A 89 -0.36 13.37 1.46
CA ASP A 89 0.24 12.06 1.75
C ASP A 89 0.42 11.90 3.26
N TRP A 90 0.93 12.94 3.93
CA TRP A 90 1.04 12.98 5.39
C TRP A 90 -0.31 12.82 6.10
N GLU A 91 -1.36 13.47 5.62
CA GLU A 91 -2.71 13.30 6.18
C GLU A 91 -3.17 11.84 6.07
N ARG A 92 -2.94 11.18 4.93
CA ARG A 92 -3.31 9.76 4.76
C ARG A 92 -2.45 8.84 5.63
N PHE A 93 -1.16 9.13 5.82
CA PHE A 93 -0.30 8.38 6.74
C PHE A 93 -0.79 8.48 8.19
N LEU A 94 -1.16 9.69 8.61
CA LEU A 94 -1.70 9.93 9.95
C LEU A 94 -3.05 9.22 10.14
N GLU A 95 -3.94 9.25 9.16
CA GLU A 95 -5.21 8.51 9.19
C GLU A 95 -4.99 6.99 9.30
N PHE A 96 -4.02 6.45 8.56
CA PHE A 96 -3.67 5.02 8.64
C PHE A 96 -3.05 4.65 9.99
N ALA A 97 -2.14 5.48 10.49
CA ALA A 97 -1.55 5.29 11.82
C ALA A 97 -2.63 5.37 12.91
N ASP A 98 -3.56 6.32 12.80
CA ASP A 98 -4.68 6.47 13.71
C ASP A 98 -5.56 5.23 13.74
N PHE A 99 -5.87 4.64 12.58
CA PHE A 99 -6.68 3.43 12.50
C PHE A 99 -6.00 2.21 13.17
N HIS A 100 -4.67 2.08 13.03
CA HIS A 100 -3.94 0.89 13.48
C HIS A 100 -3.28 1.01 14.86
N LEU A 101 -2.88 2.21 15.26
CA LEU A 101 -1.99 2.42 16.40
C LEU A 101 -2.64 3.22 17.53
N LYS A 102 -3.77 3.89 17.30
CA LYS A 102 -4.47 4.55 18.41
C LYS A 102 -4.92 3.48 19.41
N PRO A 103 -4.63 3.68 20.72
CA PRO A 103 -5.23 2.87 21.76
C PRO A 103 -6.74 2.92 21.61
N LYS A 104 -7.38 1.75 21.62
CA LYS A 104 -8.82 1.72 21.83
C LYS A 104 -9.06 2.05 23.30
N ASP A 105 -9.97 2.98 23.57
CA ASP A 105 -10.40 3.23 24.94
C ASP A 105 -10.87 1.88 25.55
N PRO A 106 -10.44 1.58 26.78
CA PRO A 106 -10.70 0.29 27.43
C PRO A 106 -12.19 0.00 27.65
#